data_AF-A0A7S4AQZ6-F1
#
_entry.id   AF-A0A7S4AQZ6-F1
#
_cell.length_a   1.000
_cell.length_b   1.000
_cell.length_c   1.000
_cell.angle_alpha   90.00
_cell.angle_beta   90.00
_cell.angle_gamma   90.00
#
_symmetry.space_group_name_H-M   'P 1'
#
loop_
_entity.id
_entity.type
_entity.pdbx_description
1 polymer ?
#
loop_
_entity_poly.entity_id
_entity_poly.type
_entity_poly.pdbx_seq_one_letter_code
_entity_poly.pdbx_strand_id
1 'polypeptide(L)'
;GWYDMQKASINPLQFSNPQTFVMNGVDDYKTDGSSNGELITLRLENVEDTHGTNYYIGYNRASGFNRGTLEAINTVVVFSTSEKDIRNRSKRIADLPVGHRLTLSDFRSSGYDVYVDVKNISSNQKDATIVISSSKHGSPPSAPPPTFPPTWSDTSYPTPESSMLCEDDPYFYFKRAHKTCAGWVGKGKNKLHKQKKYKKIQKKCKKKVIGQFKIWDFCQETCALVDLGDCATKH
;
A
#
# COMPACT_ATOMS: atom_id res chain seq x y z
N GLY A 1 -17.67 5.97 -13.31
CA GLY A 1 -16.57 6.46 -12.46
C GLY A 1 -15.46 5.43 -12.46
N TRP A 2 -14.37 5.65 -11.73
CA TRP A 2 -13.37 4.60 -11.55
C TRP A 2 -13.87 3.62 -10.48
N TYR A 3 -13.63 2.33 -10.69
CA TYR A 3 -14.00 1.24 -9.77
C TYR A 3 -15.50 1.10 -9.49
N ASP A 4 -16.34 1.33 -10.50
CA ASP A 4 -17.81 1.33 -10.34
C ASP A 4 -18.36 0.03 -9.73
N MET A 5 -17.66 -1.10 -9.93
CA MET A 5 -18.06 -2.41 -9.41
C MET A 5 -17.53 -2.74 -8.01
N GLN A 6 -16.67 -1.89 -7.43
CA GLN A 6 -16.06 -2.09 -6.11
C GLN A 6 -15.90 -0.76 -5.38
N LYS A 7 -16.95 0.06 -5.42
CA LYS A 7 -17.03 1.28 -4.63
C LYS A 7 -18.34 1.29 -3.84
N ALA A 8 -18.32 1.91 -2.69
CA ALA A 8 -19.53 2.19 -1.92
C ALA A 8 -19.56 3.64 -1.46
N SER A 9 -20.75 4.13 -1.20
CA SER A 9 -21.02 5.45 -0.68
C SER A 9 -22.03 5.29 0.45
N ILE A 10 -21.72 5.82 1.63
CA ILE A 10 -22.52 5.63 2.84
C ILE A 10 -22.68 6.95 3.58
N ASN A 11 -23.80 7.10 4.29
CA ASN A 11 -23.96 8.11 5.32
C ASN A 11 -23.80 7.45 6.70
N PRO A 12 -22.65 7.65 7.39
CA PRO A 12 -22.40 7.00 8.68
C PRO A 12 -23.42 7.36 9.76
N LEU A 13 -24.10 8.51 9.64
CA LEU A 13 -25.09 8.97 10.61
C LEU A 13 -26.40 8.16 10.57
N GLN A 14 -26.61 7.34 9.54
CA GLN A 14 -27.77 6.45 9.43
C GLN A 14 -27.54 5.10 10.12
N PHE A 15 -26.34 4.86 10.64
CA PHE A 15 -26.00 3.60 11.27
C PHE A 15 -26.59 3.51 12.68
N SER A 16 -27.40 2.48 12.93
CA SER A 16 -27.79 2.11 14.29
C SER A 16 -26.67 1.39 15.04
N ASN A 17 -25.75 0.75 14.31
CA ASN A 17 -24.60 0.00 14.83
C ASN A 17 -23.37 0.20 13.94
N PRO A 18 -22.14 0.09 14.48
CA PRO A 18 -20.91 0.12 13.68
C PRO A 18 -20.98 -0.85 12.49
N GLN A 19 -20.50 -0.40 11.33
CA GLN A 19 -20.48 -1.18 10.09
C GLN A 19 -19.05 -1.57 9.73
N THR A 20 -18.87 -2.83 9.31
CA THR A 20 -17.56 -3.37 8.91
C THR A 20 -17.46 -3.41 7.40
N PHE A 21 -16.30 -2.99 6.87
CA PHE A 21 -16.00 -3.05 5.44
C PHE A 21 -14.64 -3.71 5.22
N VAL A 22 -14.49 -4.39 4.08
CA VAL A 22 -13.22 -4.95 3.63
C VAL A 22 -12.72 -4.14 2.44
N MET A 23 -11.52 -3.58 2.58
CA MET A 23 -10.87 -2.77 1.56
C MET A 23 -9.79 -3.58 0.85
N ASN A 24 -9.66 -3.38 -0.46
CA ASN A 24 -8.65 -4.00 -1.31
C ASN A 24 -7.73 -2.94 -1.92
N GLY A 25 -6.56 -3.40 -2.36
CA GLY A 25 -5.68 -2.58 -3.19
C GLY A 25 -6.31 -2.36 -4.56
N VAL A 26 -6.06 -1.21 -5.14
CA VAL A 26 -6.49 -0.87 -6.52
C VAL A 26 -6.03 -1.88 -7.57
N ASP A 27 -4.89 -2.54 -7.36
CA ASP A 27 -4.37 -3.62 -8.21
C ASP A 27 -5.26 -4.87 -8.20
N ASP A 28 -6.08 -5.05 -7.15
CA ASP A 28 -7.05 -6.13 -7.02
C ASP A 28 -8.43 -5.78 -7.61
N TYR A 29 -8.56 -4.65 -8.31
CA TYR A 29 -9.81 -4.26 -8.95
C TYR A 29 -10.25 -5.28 -10.00
N LYS A 30 -11.51 -5.68 -9.91
CA LYS A 30 -12.20 -6.61 -10.78
C LYS A 30 -13.32 -5.88 -11.53
N THR A 31 -13.29 -5.95 -12.84
CA THR A 31 -14.28 -5.29 -13.71
C THR A 31 -15.67 -5.93 -13.64
N ASP A 32 -15.77 -7.15 -13.12
CA ASP A 32 -17.00 -7.88 -12.82
C ASP A 32 -17.44 -7.75 -11.35
N GLY A 33 -16.71 -6.96 -10.56
CA GLY A 33 -16.98 -6.74 -9.14
C GLY A 33 -16.31 -7.76 -8.22
N SER A 34 -16.52 -7.59 -6.91
CA SER A 34 -15.95 -8.49 -5.93
C SER A 34 -16.92 -9.58 -5.49
N SER A 35 -16.42 -10.80 -5.40
CA SER A 35 -17.21 -11.97 -5.00
C SER A 35 -17.57 -11.95 -3.50
N ASN A 36 -16.79 -11.27 -2.65
CA ASN A 36 -17.04 -11.22 -1.21
C ASN A 36 -17.34 -9.79 -0.70
N GLY A 37 -17.68 -8.87 -1.62
CA GLY A 37 -18.05 -7.49 -1.28
C GLY A 37 -16.88 -6.55 -0.94
N GLU A 38 -15.64 -6.91 -1.27
CA GLU A 38 -14.46 -6.07 -1.06
C GLU A 38 -14.51 -4.79 -1.92
N LEU A 39 -14.11 -3.68 -1.32
CA LEU A 39 -14.15 -2.34 -1.92
C LEU A 39 -12.74 -1.82 -2.24
N ILE A 40 -12.59 -1.15 -3.37
CA ILE A 40 -11.39 -0.34 -3.68
C ILE A 40 -11.50 1.03 -3.01
N THR A 41 -12.71 1.59 -2.95
CA THR A 41 -12.95 2.88 -2.30
C THR A 41 -14.30 2.93 -1.57
N LEU A 42 -14.29 3.54 -0.40
CA LEU A 42 -15.48 3.82 0.39
C LEU A 42 -15.60 5.32 0.58
N ARG A 43 -16.71 5.91 0.12
CA ARG A 43 -17.04 7.31 0.34
C ARG A 43 -17.90 7.45 1.59
N LEU A 44 -17.49 8.34 2.50
CA LEU A 44 -18.34 8.84 3.57
C LEU A 44 -19.00 10.12 3.09
N GLU A 45 -20.31 10.06 2.90
CA GLU A 45 -21.14 11.15 2.38
C GLU A 45 -21.35 12.21 3.45
N ASN A 46 -20.79 13.39 3.23
CA ASN A 46 -20.95 14.54 4.11
C ASN A 46 -22.13 15.44 3.65
N VAL A 47 -22.66 15.26 2.44
CA VAL A 47 -23.69 16.16 1.88
C VAL A 47 -24.51 15.50 0.78
N GLU A 48 -25.80 15.85 0.75
CA GLU A 48 -26.70 15.70 -0.41
C GLU A 48 -26.58 16.89 -1.38
N ASP A 49 -26.07 18.05 -0.94
CA ASP A 49 -25.95 19.28 -1.75
C ASP A 49 -24.60 20.03 -1.63
N THR A 50 -24.25 20.72 -2.72
CA THR A 50 -22.98 21.26 -3.26
C THR A 50 -21.85 21.87 -2.39
N HIS A 51 -21.86 21.79 -1.05
CA HIS A 51 -20.95 22.62 -0.22
C HIS A 51 -20.21 21.94 0.94
N GLY A 52 -20.27 20.62 1.09
CA GLY A 52 -19.56 19.90 2.14
C GLY A 52 -18.33 19.12 1.68
N THR A 53 -17.66 18.49 2.65
CA THR A 53 -16.39 17.78 2.43
C THR A 53 -16.61 16.28 2.43
N ASN A 54 -16.58 15.63 1.27
CA ASN A 54 -16.64 14.16 1.23
C ASN A 54 -15.31 13.56 1.69
N TYR A 55 -15.37 12.37 2.28
CA TYR A 55 -14.17 11.62 2.64
C TYR A 55 -14.13 10.32 1.86
N TYR A 56 -12.93 9.94 1.41
CA TYR A 56 -12.69 8.73 0.64
C TYR A 56 -11.66 7.90 1.37
N ILE A 57 -12.01 6.64 1.62
CA ILE A 57 -11.17 5.66 2.28
C ILE A 57 -10.73 4.66 1.22
N GLY A 58 -9.45 4.32 1.22
CA GLY A 58 -8.85 3.30 0.36
C GLY A 58 -7.77 2.53 1.10
N TYR A 59 -7.29 1.44 0.50
CA TYR A 59 -6.18 0.66 1.05
C TYR A 59 -4.98 0.72 0.10
N ASN A 60 -3.87 1.27 0.58
CA ASN A 60 -2.65 1.42 -0.22
C ASN A 60 -1.78 0.16 -0.13
N ARG A 61 -2.28 -0.94 -0.70
CA ARG A 61 -1.57 -2.21 -0.76
C ARG A 61 -0.26 -2.09 -1.54
N ALA A 62 0.81 -2.67 -1.01
CA ALA A 62 2.13 -2.78 -1.63
C ALA A 62 2.20 -3.78 -2.81
N SER A 63 1.21 -3.76 -3.70
CA SER A 63 1.16 -4.62 -4.89
C SER A 63 1.08 -3.79 -6.16
N GLY A 64 1.26 -4.45 -7.32
CA GLY A 64 1.24 -3.82 -8.63
C GLY A 64 2.07 -2.54 -8.70
N PHE A 65 1.42 -1.44 -9.09
CA PHE A 65 2.07 -0.14 -9.23
C PHE A 65 2.51 0.50 -7.90
N ASN A 66 1.94 0.06 -6.78
CA ASN A 66 2.26 0.55 -5.43
C ASN A 66 3.37 -0.26 -4.75
N ARG A 67 3.89 -1.33 -5.37
CA ARG A 67 4.92 -2.21 -4.79
C ARG A 67 6.20 -1.48 -4.34
N GLY A 68 6.52 -0.35 -4.97
CA GLY A 68 7.70 0.48 -4.62
C GLY A 68 7.40 1.73 -3.82
N THR A 69 6.13 1.96 -3.43
CA THR A 69 5.73 3.15 -2.68
C THR A 69 6.15 2.99 -1.23
N LEU A 70 6.92 3.95 -0.70
CA LEU A 70 7.33 3.98 0.71
C LEU A 70 6.29 4.68 1.60
N GLU A 71 5.55 5.63 1.02
CA GLU A 71 4.55 6.41 1.75
C GLU A 71 3.28 5.58 1.93
N ALA A 72 2.86 5.38 3.19
CA ALA A 72 1.64 4.67 3.55
C ALA A 72 1.52 3.26 2.96
N ILE A 73 2.65 2.56 2.85
CA ILE A 73 2.70 1.19 2.37
C ILE A 73 1.86 0.28 3.28
N ASN A 74 0.92 -0.47 2.71
CA ASN A 74 0.00 -1.35 3.43
C ASN A 74 -0.74 -0.66 4.59
N THR A 75 -1.21 0.56 4.37
CA THR A 75 -2.09 1.25 5.32
C THR A 75 -3.40 1.67 4.67
N VAL A 76 -4.42 1.87 5.50
CA VAL A 76 -5.67 2.49 5.07
C VAL A 76 -5.44 3.98 4.99
N VAL A 77 -5.77 4.58 3.85
CA VAL A 77 -5.56 5.99 3.56
C VAL A 77 -6.90 6.70 3.49
N VAL A 78 -6.97 7.89 4.08
CA VAL A 78 -8.18 8.71 4.07
C VAL A 78 -7.88 10.04 3.40
N PHE A 79 -8.67 10.37 2.39
CA PHE A 79 -8.65 11.64 1.67
C PHE A 79 -9.94 12.41 1.94
N SER A 80 -9.87 13.72 1.80
CA SER A 80 -11.02 14.60 1.78
C SER A 80 -11.09 15.33 0.44
N THR A 81 -12.29 15.64 -0.03
CA THR A 81 -12.52 16.53 -1.17
C THR A 81 -13.53 17.58 -0.77
N SER A 82 -13.25 18.85 -1.05
CA SER A 82 -14.23 19.92 -0.87
C SER A 82 -14.72 20.38 -2.23
N GLU A 83 -16.04 20.41 -2.43
CA GLU A 83 -16.65 20.93 -3.66
C GLU A 83 -16.50 22.45 -3.80
N LYS A 84 -16.09 23.15 -2.73
CA LYS A 84 -15.75 24.57 -2.76
C LYS A 84 -14.39 24.85 -3.40
N ASP A 85 -13.53 23.85 -3.50
CA ASP A 85 -12.28 24.01 -4.24
C ASP A 85 -12.60 23.90 -5.73
N ILE A 86 -12.59 25.04 -6.43
CA ILE A 86 -12.76 25.14 -7.88
C ILE A 86 -11.81 24.24 -8.68
N ARG A 87 -10.74 23.72 -8.05
CA ARG A 87 -9.78 22.79 -8.64
C ARG A 87 -10.03 21.32 -8.29
N ASN A 88 -11.09 21.01 -7.53
CA ASN A 88 -11.45 19.67 -7.07
C ASN A 88 -10.26 18.88 -6.48
N ARG A 89 -9.42 19.54 -5.68
CA ARG A 89 -8.24 18.86 -5.11
C ARG A 89 -8.68 17.97 -3.97
N SER A 90 -8.16 16.75 -3.98
CA SER A 90 -8.19 15.89 -2.80
C SER A 90 -7.04 16.28 -1.85
N LYS A 91 -7.33 16.25 -0.55
CA LYS A 91 -6.33 16.44 0.52
C LYS A 91 -6.23 15.15 1.31
N ARG A 92 -5.01 14.61 1.45
CA ARG A 92 -4.70 13.49 2.34
C ARG A 92 -4.91 13.92 3.79
N ILE A 93 -5.70 13.15 4.53
CA ILE A 93 -6.07 13.43 5.93
C ILE A 93 -5.31 12.53 6.89
N ALA A 94 -5.22 11.23 6.59
CA ALA A 94 -4.58 10.27 7.49
C ALA A 94 -4.08 9.03 6.77
N ASP A 95 -3.07 8.42 7.38
CA ASP A 95 -2.57 7.08 7.08
C ASP A 95 -2.76 6.24 8.34
N LEU A 96 -3.63 5.24 8.26
CA LEU A 96 -4.08 4.47 9.40
C LEU A 96 -3.49 3.06 9.33
N PRO A 97 -2.46 2.75 10.13
CA PRO A 97 -2.03 1.37 10.32
C PRO A 97 -3.05 0.59 11.16
N VAL A 98 -2.87 -0.72 11.27
CA VAL A 98 -3.72 -1.59 12.10
C VAL A 98 -3.75 -1.09 13.55
N GLY A 99 -4.94 -1.07 14.14
CA GLY A 99 -5.18 -0.62 15.52
C GLY A 99 -5.38 0.89 15.66
N HIS A 100 -5.15 1.68 14.61
CA HIS A 100 -5.35 3.13 14.65
C HIS A 100 -6.78 3.54 14.27
N ARG A 101 -7.15 4.74 14.71
CA ARG A 101 -8.46 5.36 14.48
C ARG A 101 -8.30 6.80 13.99
N LEU A 102 -9.10 7.19 13.01
CA LEU A 102 -9.35 8.59 12.65
C LEU A 102 -10.71 9.03 13.23
N THR A 103 -10.75 10.23 13.80
CA THR A 103 -11.99 10.90 14.20
C THR A 103 -12.26 12.06 13.25
N LEU A 104 -13.44 12.07 12.65
CA LEU A 104 -14.00 13.18 11.89
C LEU A 104 -14.99 13.90 12.80
N SER A 105 -14.54 14.97 13.44
CA SER A 105 -15.34 15.70 14.42
C SER A 105 -16.49 16.47 13.79
N ASP A 106 -17.62 16.49 14.48
CA ASP A 106 -18.85 17.22 14.09
C ASP A 106 -19.19 17.01 12.60
N PHE A 107 -19.25 15.74 12.20
CA PHE A 107 -19.50 15.31 10.84
C PHE A 107 -20.83 15.88 10.34
N ARG A 108 -20.82 16.60 9.22
CA ARG A 108 -21.96 17.36 8.66
C ARG A 108 -22.52 18.46 9.56
N SER A 109 -21.75 18.96 10.53
CA SER A 109 -22.27 19.86 11.56
C SER A 109 -23.51 19.29 12.28
N SER A 110 -23.55 17.96 12.41
CA SER A 110 -24.69 17.24 12.97
C SER A 110 -24.66 17.13 14.49
N GLY A 111 -23.55 17.52 15.12
CA GLY A 111 -23.28 17.23 16.52
C GLY A 111 -22.90 15.76 16.76
N TYR A 112 -22.47 15.02 15.73
CA TYR A 112 -21.94 13.66 15.84
C TYR A 112 -20.53 13.57 15.24
N ASP A 113 -19.68 12.81 15.90
CA ASP A 113 -18.37 12.43 15.38
C ASP A 113 -18.49 11.12 14.60
N VAL A 114 -17.67 10.98 13.55
CA VAL A 114 -17.52 9.72 12.81
C VAL A 114 -16.13 9.16 13.04
N TYR A 115 -16.04 7.85 13.28
CA TYR A 115 -14.80 7.13 13.52
C TYR A 115 -14.50 6.15 12.40
N VAL A 116 -13.24 6.11 11.97
CA VAL A 116 -12.69 5.13 11.03
C VAL A 116 -11.63 4.33 11.76
N ASP A 117 -11.95 3.09 12.12
CA ASP A 117 -11.05 2.17 12.80
C ASP A 117 -10.46 1.17 11.80
N VAL A 118 -9.14 0.93 11.85
CA VAL A 118 -8.51 -0.17 11.11
C VAL A 118 -8.34 -1.35 12.05
N LYS A 119 -9.14 -2.40 11.86
CA LYS A 119 -9.16 -3.56 12.77
C LYS A 119 -8.10 -4.59 12.44
N ASN A 120 -7.92 -4.89 11.17
CA ASN A 120 -7.00 -5.94 10.73
C ASN A 120 -6.52 -5.68 9.31
N ILE A 121 -5.35 -6.20 8.98
CA ILE A 121 -4.91 -6.44 7.61
C ILE A 121 -4.62 -7.93 7.52
N SER A 122 -5.16 -8.60 6.52
CA SER A 122 -4.97 -10.04 6.32
C SER A 122 -3.48 -10.40 6.23
N SER A 123 -3.13 -11.64 6.59
CA SER A 123 -1.73 -12.10 6.59
C SER A 123 -1.03 -11.97 5.23
N ASN A 124 -1.78 -12.14 4.14
CA ASN A 124 -1.31 -11.93 2.76
C ASN A 124 -1.33 -10.45 2.31
N GLN A 125 -1.64 -9.52 3.23
CA GLN A 125 -1.74 -8.08 3.04
C GLN A 125 -2.73 -7.65 1.96
N LYS A 126 -3.64 -8.54 1.55
CA LYS A 126 -4.60 -8.27 0.48
C LYS A 126 -5.77 -7.42 0.95
N ASP A 127 -6.27 -7.73 2.14
CA ASP A 127 -7.55 -7.25 2.63
C ASP A 127 -7.33 -6.43 3.91
N ALA A 128 -7.82 -5.19 3.93
CA ALA A 128 -7.84 -4.36 5.13
C ALA A 128 -9.27 -4.26 5.67
N THR A 129 -9.51 -4.73 6.89
CA THR A 129 -10.80 -4.65 7.55
C THR A 129 -10.91 -3.35 8.33
N ILE A 130 -11.90 -2.53 8.01
CA ILE A 130 -12.20 -1.29 8.70
C ILE A 130 -13.58 -1.33 9.35
N VAL A 131 -13.76 -0.55 10.40
CA VAL A 131 -15.06 -0.34 11.05
C VAL A 131 -15.38 1.14 11.05
N ILE A 132 -16.58 1.48 10.58
CA ILE A 132 -17.12 2.83 10.59
C ILE A 132 -18.20 2.92 11.66
N SER A 133 -18.14 3.95 12.50
CA SER A 133 -19.13 4.19 13.54
C SER A 133 -19.32 5.68 13.77
N SER A 134 -20.37 6.06 14.50
CA SER A 134 -20.61 7.44 14.91
C SER A 134 -21.13 7.53 16.33
N SER A 135 -20.82 8.61 17.04
CA SER A 135 -21.40 8.93 18.35
C SER A 135 -21.61 10.44 18.49
N LYS A 136 -22.39 10.85 19.49
CA LYS A 136 -22.64 12.26 19.76
C LYS A 136 -21.31 12.97 20.07
N HIS A 137 -21.09 14.15 19.48
CA HIS A 137 -19.88 14.94 19.71
C HIS A 137 -19.71 15.25 21.19
N GLY A 138 -18.48 15.10 21.68
CA GLY A 138 -18.14 15.29 23.09
C GLY A 138 -18.65 14.19 24.03
N SER A 139 -19.37 13.19 23.54
CA SER A 139 -19.60 11.96 24.32
C SER A 139 -18.27 11.19 24.44
N PRO A 140 -17.97 10.59 25.61
CA PRO A 140 -16.83 9.71 25.71
C PRO A 140 -16.98 8.60 24.65
N PRO A 141 -15.90 8.22 23.94
CA PRO A 141 -15.96 7.16 22.97
C PRO A 141 -16.56 5.93 23.64
N SER A 142 -17.66 5.39 23.10
CA SER A 142 -18.19 4.13 23.59
C SER A 142 -17.05 3.12 23.55
N ALA A 143 -16.73 2.52 24.70
CA ALA A 143 -15.65 1.56 24.78
C ALA A 143 -15.83 0.54 23.64
N PRO A 144 -14.76 0.18 22.91
CA PRO A 144 -14.89 -0.80 21.85
C PRO A 144 -15.57 -2.04 22.45
N PRO A 145 -16.51 -2.69 21.73
CA PRO A 145 -17.07 -3.95 22.19
C PRO A 145 -15.90 -4.87 22.55
N PRO A 146 -16.02 -5.64 23.66
CA PRO A 146 -14.92 -6.44 24.17
C PRO A 146 -14.32 -7.21 23.01
N THR A 147 -13.07 -6.89 22.69
CA THR A 147 -12.33 -7.62 21.67
C THR A 147 -12.36 -9.06 22.11
N PHE A 148 -13.03 -9.93 21.34
CA PHE A 148 -12.96 -11.37 21.59
C PHE A 148 -11.48 -11.71 21.74
N PRO A 149 -11.09 -12.52 22.74
CA PRO A 149 -9.71 -12.92 22.90
C PRO A 149 -9.22 -13.40 21.54
N PRO A 150 -8.00 -12.96 21.12
CA PRO A 150 -7.47 -13.36 19.83
C PRO A 150 -7.66 -14.86 19.70
N THR A 151 -8.41 -15.29 18.68
CA THR A 151 -8.43 -16.69 18.33
C THR A 151 -7.03 -16.95 17.82
N TRP A 152 -6.17 -17.47 18.71
CA TRP A 152 -4.86 -17.98 18.37
C TRP A 152 -5.11 -19.13 17.41
N SER A 153 -5.23 -18.82 16.12
CA SER A 153 -5.02 -19.82 15.09
C SER A 153 -3.55 -20.17 15.18
N ASP A 154 -3.25 -21.25 15.92
CA ASP A 154 -1.95 -21.91 15.94
C ASP A 154 -1.57 -22.25 14.49
N THR A 155 -0.94 -21.29 13.84
CA THR A 155 -0.21 -21.49 12.62
C THR A 155 1.24 -21.35 13.03
N SER A 156 1.84 -22.47 13.41
CA SER A 156 3.28 -22.65 13.47
C SER A 156 3.83 -22.52 12.04
N TYR A 157 3.83 -21.29 11.51
CA TYR A 157 4.47 -20.99 10.25
C TYR A 157 5.95 -20.78 10.54
N PRO A 158 6.86 -21.55 9.93
CA PRO A 158 8.27 -21.23 10.01
C PRO A 158 8.44 -19.81 9.50
N THR A 159 9.11 -18.95 10.28
CA THR A 159 9.66 -17.70 9.76
C THR A 159 10.40 -18.08 8.48
N PRO A 160 9.91 -17.71 7.28
CA PRO A 160 10.76 -17.83 6.12
C PRO A 160 11.86 -16.82 6.41
N GLU A 161 13.03 -17.33 6.76
CA GLU A 161 14.27 -16.62 6.57
C GLU A 161 14.13 -16.04 5.16
N SER A 162 13.97 -14.72 5.10
CA SER A 162 13.80 -14.02 3.84
C SER A 162 15.13 -14.22 3.12
N SER A 163 15.23 -15.35 2.43
CA SER A 163 16.20 -15.57 1.41
C SER A 163 15.83 -14.53 0.37
N MET A 164 16.47 -13.36 0.49
CA MET A 164 16.72 -12.53 -0.66
C MET A 164 17.40 -13.46 -1.66
N LEU A 165 16.59 -14.08 -2.50
CA LEU A 165 17.03 -14.84 -3.65
C LEU A 165 17.80 -13.83 -4.48
N CYS A 166 19.11 -14.08 -4.60
CA CYS A 166 20.02 -13.24 -5.35
C CYS A 166 19.84 -13.50 -6.84
N GLU A 167 18.62 -13.30 -7.32
CA GLU A 167 18.21 -13.47 -8.71
C GLU A 167 17.95 -12.10 -9.33
N ASP A 168 18.47 -11.88 -10.53
CA ASP A 168 18.18 -10.66 -11.29
C ASP A 168 16.69 -10.65 -11.71
N ASP A 169 15.98 -9.54 -11.51
CA ASP A 169 14.57 -9.39 -11.93
C ASP A 169 14.45 -9.59 -13.46
N PRO A 170 13.69 -10.61 -13.94
CA PRO A 170 13.57 -10.90 -15.37
C PRO A 170 12.82 -9.80 -16.14
N TYR A 171 12.02 -8.98 -15.47
CA TYR A 171 11.28 -7.86 -16.05
C TYR A 171 12.06 -6.54 -16.00
N PHE A 172 13.35 -6.59 -15.71
CA PHE A 172 14.18 -5.42 -15.66
C PHE A 172 14.37 -4.77 -17.04
N TYR A 173 13.81 -3.57 -17.21
CA TYR A 173 13.98 -2.71 -18.37
C TYR A 173 14.58 -1.37 -17.97
N PHE A 174 15.69 -0.97 -18.60
CA PHE A 174 16.20 0.39 -18.44
C PHE A 174 15.20 1.38 -19.00
N LYS A 175 14.92 2.45 -18.25
CA LYS A 175 14.03 3.57 -18.61
C LYS A 175 14.25 4.15 -20.02
N ARG A 176 15.38 3.86 -20.68
CA ARG A 176 15.72 4.30 -22.05
C ARG A 176 16.40 3.23 -22.91
N ALA A 177 16.40 1.96 -22.50
CA ALA A 177 16.97 0.88 -23.31
C ALA A 177 16.27 -0.45 -23.02
N HIS A 178 15.86 -1.17 -24.08
CA HIS A 178 15.37 -2.55 -24.03
C HIS A 178 16.52 -3.54 -23.68
N LYS A 179 17.22 -3.30 -22.57
CA LYS A 179 18.35 -4.10 -22.12
C LYS A 179 17.99 -4.79 -20.81
N THR A 180 18.25 -6.09 -20.76
CA THR A 180 18.19 -6.92 -19.56
C THR A 180 19.47 -6.77 -18.72
N CYS A 181 19.46 -7.28 -17.48
CA CYS A 181 20.66 -7.35 -16.64
C CYS A 181 21.83 -8.07 -17.34
N ALA A 182 21.53 -9.19 -18.01
CA ALA A 182 22.50 -9.92 -18.83
C ALA A 182 23.04 -9.08 -20.00
N GLY A 183 22.18 -8.32 -20.69
CA GLY A 183 22.58 -7.48 -21.82
C GLY A 183 23.41 -6.24 -21.42
N TRP A 184 23.21 -5.74 -20.19
CA TRP A 184 23.88 -4.53 -19.72
C TRP A 184 25.07 -4.79 -18.80
N VAL A 185 24.85 -5.34 -17.59
CA VAL A 185 25.94 -5.64 -16.64
C VAL A 185 26.62 -6.94 -17.05
N GLY A 186 25.84 -7.98 -17.39
CA GLY A 186 26.31 -9.33 -17.66
C GLY A 186 27.03 -9.54 -19.00
N LYS A 187 27.26 -8.48 -19.80
CA LYS A 187 27.93 -8.58 -21.11
C LYS A 187 29.39 -9.03 -20.97
N GLY A 188 29.58 -10.34 -21.00
CA GLY A 188 30.87 -11.01 -20.80
C GLY A 188 31.05 -11.63 -19.43
N LYS A 189 29.97 -11.95 -18.70
CA LYS A 189 30.02 -12.66 -17.41
C LYS A 189 30.80 -13.99 -17.48
N ASN A 190 30.68 -14.73 -18.58
CA ASN A 190 31.46 -15.96 -18.83
C ASN A 190 32.98 -15.71 -19.03
N LYS A 191 33.43 -14.46 -18.99
CA LYS A 191 34.84 -14.06 -19.16
C LYS A 191 35.36 -13.27 -17.95
N LEU A 192 34.82 -13.54 -16.75
CA LEU A 192 35.23 -12.88 -15.50
C LEU A 192 36.72 -13.08 -15.17
N HIS A 193 37.32 -14.20 -15.57
CA HIS A 193 38.77 -14.44 -15.49
C HIS A 193 39.61 -13.35 -16.20
N LYS A 194 39.01 -12.59 -17.12
CA LYS A 194 39.68 -11.45 -17.76
C LYS A 194 39.53 -10.21 -16.88
N GLN A 195 40.62 -9.80 -16.22
CA GLN A 195 40.67 -8.64 -15.32
C GLN A 195 40.01 -7.36 -15.90
N LYS A 196 40.18 -7.10 -17.21
CA LYS A 196 39.55 -5.95 -17.91
C LYS A 196 38.02 -6.01 -17.91
N LYS A 197 37.43 -7.21 -17.95
CA LYS A 197 35.97 -7.42 -17.90
C LYS A 197 35.44 -7.27 -16.49
N TYR A 198 36.11 -7.87 -15.50
CA TYR A 198 35.80 -7.69 -14.07
C TYR A 198 35.75 -6.20 -13.71
N LYS A 199 36.81 -5.42 -14.01
CA LYS A 199 36.86 -3.97 -13.75
C LYS A 199 35.73 -3.19 -14.44
N LYS A 200 35.29 -3.62 -15.62
CA LYS A 200 34.20 -2.98 -16.36
C LYS A 200 32.84 -3.22 -15.71
N ILE A 201 32.61 -4.44 -15.22
CA ILE A 201 31.39 -4.81 -14.47
C ILE A 201 31.38 -4.04 -13.15
N GLN A 202 32.49 -4.08 -12.40
CA GLN A 202 32.66 -3.37 -11.14
C GLN A 202 32.38 -1.85 -11.26
N LYS A 203 32.92 -1.18 -12.30
CA LYS A 203 32.67 0.25 -12.55
C LYS A 203 31.19 0.56 -12.80
N LYS A 204 30.44 -0.34 -13.46
CA LYS A 204 29.01 -0.16 -13.71
C LYS A 204 28.19 -0.31 -12.44
N CYS A 205 28.51 -1.31 -11.61
CA CYS A 205 27.85 -1.52 -10.31
C CYS A 205 28.14 -0.34 -9.37
N LYS A 206 29.40 0.14 -9.27
CA LYS A 206 29.78 1.29 -8.40
C LYS A 206 29.14 2.62 -8.78
N LYS A 207 28.94 2.89 -10.08
CA LYS A 207 28.34 4.16 -10.57
C LYS A 207 26.96 4.43 -9.97
N LYS A 208 26.26 3.42 -9.46
CA LYS A 208 24.91 3.53 -8.91
C LYS A 208 24.83 3.58 -7.37
N VAL A 209 25.95 3.43 -6.65
CA VAL A 209 25.98 3.49 -5.17
C VAL A 209 26.09 4.93 -4.65
N ILE A 210 26.59 5.87 -5.46
CA ILE A 210 27.00 7.21 -5.01
C ILE A 210 25.89 8.28 -5.12
N GLY A 211 24.70 7.94 -5.62
CA GLY A 211 23.58 8.90 -5.70
C GLY A 211 22.23 8.21 -5.56
N GLN A 212 21.54 8.50 -4.45
CA GLN A 212 20.16 8.13 -4.09
C GLN A 212 19.62 6.84 -4.72
N PHE A 213 19.65 5.78 -3.93
CA PHE A 213 19.05 4.49 -4.23
C PHE A 213 17.61 4.65 -4.79
N LYS A 214 17.40 4.24 -6.04
CA LYS A 214 16.14 3.60 -6.42
C LYS A 214 16.39 2.10 -6.34
N ILE A 215 15.68 1.43 -5.44
CA ILE A 215 15.84 0.00 -5.13
C ILE A 215 15.57 -0.91 -6.35
N TRP A 216 15.07 -0.35 -7.45
CA TRP A 216 14.63 -1.03 -8.68
C TRP A 216 15.63 -0.99 -9.85
N ASP A 217 16.90 -0.71 -9.58
CA ASP A 217 17.86 -0.28 -10.62
C ASP A 217 19.17 -1.11 -10.66
N PHE A 218 19.20 -2.24 -9.94
CA PHE A 218 20.39 -3.01 -9.61
C PHE A 218 20.25 -4.49 -10.01
N CYS A 219 21.26 -5.03 -10.69
CA CYS A 219 21.36 -6.45 -11.04
C CYS A 219 22.09 -7.19 -9.92
N GLN A 220 21.35 -7.74 -8.97
CA GLN A 220 21.85 -8.36 -7.76
C GLN A 220 22.82 -9.51 -8.02
N GLU A 221 22.40 -10.49 -8.83
CA GLU A 221 23.21 -11.67 -9.16
C GLU A 221 24.50 -11.23 -9.87
N THR A 222 24.36 -10.39 -10.90
CA THR A 222 25.49 -10.02 -11.74
C THR A 222 26.51 -9.15 -11.00
N CYS A 223 26.09 -8.26 -10.08
CA CYS A 223 27.01 -7.44 -9.30
C CYS A 223 27.65 -8.22 -8.14
N ALA A 224 27.00 -9.27 -7.63
CA ALA A 224 27.60 -10.18 -6.66
C ALA A 224 28.85 -10.87 -7.22
N LEU A 225 28.88 -11.19 -8.53
CA LEU A 225 30.05 -11.76 -9.23
C LEU A 225 31.32 -10.88 -9.22
N VAL A 226 31.21 -9.61 -8.77
CA VAL A 226 32.32 -8.68 -8.62
C VAL A 226 32.39 -8.07 -7.22
N ASP A 227 31.88 -8.80 -6.24
CA ASP A 227 31.96 -8.50 -4.81
C ASP A 227 31.30 -7.16 -4.45
N LEU A 228 30.15 -6.86 -5.08
CA LEU A 228 29.38 -5.63 -4.85
C LEU A 228 27.90 -5.91 -4.62
N GLY A 229 27.29 -5.17 -3.68
CA GLY A 229 25.88 -5.27 -3.30
C GLY A 229 25.64 -6.26 -2.17
N ASP A 230 24.38 -6.37 -1.72
CA ASP A 230 24.00 -7.19 -0.55
C ASP A 230 24.21 -8.70 -0.78
N CYS A 231 24.24 -9.11 -2.04
CA CYS A 231 24.48 -10.50 -2.45
C CYS A 231 25.96 -10.88 -2.57
N ALA A 232 26.90 -9.96 -2.35
CA ALA A 232 28.34 -10.22 -2.50
C ALA A 232 28.87 -11.29 -1.53
N THR A 233 28.24 -11.48 -0.38
CA THR A 233 28.68 -12.43 0.66
C THR A 233 28.23 -13.87 0.41
N LYS A 234 27.43 -14.12 -0.64
CA LYS A 234 26.83 -15.42 -0.93
C LYS A 234 27.53 -16.21 -2.05
N HIS A 235 28.62 -15.70 -2.61
CA HIS A 235 29.40 -16.32 -3.69
C HIS A 235 30.87 -16.52 -3.28
#